data_AF-A0A938XYH8-F1
#
_entry.id   AF-A0A938XYH8-F1
#
_cell.length_a   1.000
_cell.length_b   1.000
_cell.length_c   1.000
_cell.angle_alpha   90.00
_cell.angle_beta   90.00
_cell.angle_gamma   90.00
#
_symmetry.space_group_name_H-M   'P 1'
#
loop_
_entity.id
_entity.type
_entity.pdbx_description
1 polymer ?
#
loop_
_entity_poly.entity_id
_entity_poly.type
_entity_poly.pdbx_seq_one_letter_code
_entity_poly.pdbx_strand_id
1 'polypeptide(L)'
;MNYANKDQKAYIKEVIHRIFTIPNNEDATSVKELIAGLNQLLRMKAVVLPTVEIMTIIKHQKQQLYHATKRRITSSSNLNLLFQLDANPEMAKERLRQFMEED
;
A
#
# COMPACT_ATOMS: atom_id res chain seq x y z
N MET A 1 0.69 17.07 -24.02
CA MET A 1 0.09 17.00 -22.67
C MET A 1 -0.35 15.56 -22.43
N ASN A 2 0.26 14.86 -21.47
CA ASN A 2 0.01 13.45 -21.17
C ASN A 2 -1.12 13.33 -20.12
N TYR A 3 -2.37 13.45 -20.55
CA TYR A 3 -3.53 13.35 -19.66
C TYR A 3 -3.63 11.99 -18.96
N ALA A 4 -3.22 10.91 -19.64
CA ALA A 4 -3.25 9.54 -19.10
C ALA A 4 -2.44 9.34 -17.80
N ASN A 5 -1.35 10.09 -17.60
CA ASN A 5 -0.51 9.97 -16.41
C ASN A 5 -1.14 10.66 -15.17
N LYS A 6 -1.91 11.74 -15.36
CA LYS A 6 -2.56 12.44 -14.26
C LYS A 6 -3.72 11.63 -13.70
N ASP A 7 -4.54 11.05 -14.56
CA ASP A 7 -5.66 10.19 -14.16
C ASP A 7 -5.17 8.93 -13.45
N GLN A 8 -4.06 8.36 -13.91
CA GLN A 8 -3.42 7.22 -13.26
C GLN A 8 -2.87 7.59 -11.87
N LYS A 9 -2.24 8.76 -11.70
CA LYS A 9 -1.75 9.23 -10.40
C LYS A 9 -2.91 9.46 -9.42
N ALA A 10 -3.99 10.09 -9.87
CA ALA A 10 -5.19 10.29 -9.06
C ALA A 10 -5.78 8.95 -8.58
N TYR A 11 -5.88 7.96 -9.48
CA TYR A 11 -6.34 6.62 -9.14
C TYR A 11 -5.43 5.90 -8.13
N ILE A 12 -4.10 6.03 -8.28
CA ILE A 12 -3.14 5.49 -7.30
C ILE A 12 -3.39 6.11 -5.92
N LYS A 13 -3.53 7.44 -5.85
CA LYS A 13 -3.83 8.14 -4.58
C LYS A 13 -5.14 7.66 -3.95
N GLU A 14 -6.17 7.40 -4.75
CA GLU A 14 -7.45 6.85 -4.27
C GLU A 14 -7.26 5.45 -3.66
N VAL A 15 -6.53 4.56 -4.34
CA VAL A 15 -6.26 3.21 -3.84
C VAL A 15 -5.44 3.26 -2.55
N ILE A 16 -4.43 4.14 -2.48
CA ILE A 16 -3.65 4.38 -1.27
C ILE A 16 -4.56 4.86 -0.14
N HIS A 17 -5.42 5.84 -0.40
CA HIS A 17 -6.37 6.35 0.60
C HIS A 17 -7.26 5.22 1.14
N ARG A 18 -7.83 4.40 0.24
CA ARG A 18 -8.65 3.24 0.62
C ARG A 18 -7.90 2.24 1.48
N ILE A 19 -6.63 1.95 1.17
CA ILE A 19 -5.79 1.06 1.99
C ILE A 19 -5.65 1.61 3.42
N PHE A 20 -5.50 2.92 3.58
CA PHE A 20 -5.35 3.54 4.90
C PHE A 20 -6.66 3.67 5.69
N THR A 21 -7.82 3.65 5.03
CA THR A 21 -9.12 3.62 5.73
C THR A 21 -9.51 2.23 6.26
N ILE A 22 -8.85 1.16 5.82
CA ILE A 22 -9.10 -0.20 6.34
C ILE A 22 -8.83 -0.24 7.85
N PRO A 23 -9.75 -0.75 8.68
CA PRO A 23 -9.54 -0.83 10.12
C PRO A 23 -8.36 -1.75 10.47
N ASN A 24 -7.64 -1.44 11.55
CA ASN A 24 -6.58 -2.31 12.07
C ASN A 24 -7.19 -3.48 12.87
N ASN A 25 -7.65 -4.52 12.18
CA ASN A 25 -8.15 -5.74 12.78
C ASN A 25 -7.77 -6.98 11.94
N GLU A 26 -8.10 -8.18 12.44
CA GLU A 26 -7.77 -9.46 11.78
C GLU A 26 -8.94 -10.03 10.96
N ASP A 27 -10.01 -9.25 10.76
CA ASP A 27 -11.24 -9.71 10.13
C ASP A 27 -10.96 -10.11 8.67
N ALA A 28 -11.63 -11.18 8.24
CA ALA A 28 -11.44 -11.70 6.89
C ALA A 28 -11.74 -10.65 5.80
N THR A 29 -12.68 -9.73 6.07
CA THR A 29 -13.00 -8.60 5.18
C THR A 29 -11.83 -7.65 5.05
N SER A 30 -11.30 -7.14 6.16
CA SER A 30 -10.19 -6.18 6.16
C SER A 30 -8.91 -6.77 5.56
N VAL A 31 -8.62 -8.04 5.84
CA VAL A 31 -7.49 -8.74 5.20
C VAL A 31 -7.69 -8.87 3.69
N LYS A 32 -8.89 -9.23 3.23
CA LYS A 32 -9.19 -9.31 1.78
C LYS A 32 -9.09 -7.95 1.12
N GLU A 33 -9.58 -6.89 1.75
CA GLU A 33 -9.49 -5.51 1.26
C GLU A 33 -8.04 -5.06 1.11
N LEU A 34 -7.18 -5.36 2.10
CA LEU A 34 -5.77 -5.00 2.01
C LEU A 34 -5.08 -5.77 0.86
N ILE A 35 -5.32 -7.08 0.76
CA ILE A 35 -4.78 -7.90 -0.35
C ILE A 35 -5.26 -7.37 -1.71
N ALA A 36 -6.53 -6.98 -1.82
CA ALA A 36 -7.07 -6.42 -3.05
C ALA A 36 -6.40 -5.08 -3.40
N GLY A 37 -6.26 -4.17 -2.44
CA GLY A 37 -5.60 -2.88 -2.64
C GLY A 37 -4.13 -3.03 -3.05
N LEU A 38 -3.37 -3.91 -2.38
CA LEU A 38 -1.98 -4.17 -2.74
C LEU A 38 -1.85 -4.79 -4.14
N ASN A 39 -2.74 -5.72 -4.52
CA ASN A 39 -2.76 -6.28 -5.87
C ASN A 39 -3.11 -5.23 -6.92
N GLN A 40 -4.01 -4.29 -6.61
CA GLN A 40 -4.32 -3.17 -7.49
C GLN A 40 -3.07 -2.30 -7.71
N LEU A 41 -2.36 -1.94 -6.63
CA LEU A 41 -1.10 -1.19 -6.72
C LEU A 41 -0.06 -1.92 -7.58
N LEU A 42 0.16 -3.23 -7.37
CA LEU A 42 1.11 -4.01 -8.16
C LEU A 42 0.77 -4.09 -9.65
N ARG A 43 -0.51 -3.98 -10.02
CA ARG A 43 -0.95 -3.99 -11.42
C ARG A 43 -0.79 -2.63 -12.10
N MET A 44 -0.64 -1.56 -11.33
CA MET A 44 -0.45 -0.22 -11.88
C MET A 44 0.98 -0.09 -12.40
N LYS A 45 1.14 0.03 -13.72
CA LYS A 45 2.43 0.29 -14.38
C LYS A 45 2.86 1.75 -14.19
N ALA A 46 3.01 2.19 -12.95
CA ALA A 46 3.55 3.50 -12.63
C ALA A 46 5.08 3.42 -12.49
N VAL A 47 5.76 4.50 -12.86
CA VAL A 47 7.24 4.55 -12.86
C VAL A 47 7.79 4.40 -11.44
N VAL A 48 7.12 4.97 -10.42
CA VAL A 48 7.49 4.82 -9.01
C VAL A 48 6.23 4.81 -8.16
N LEU A 49 5.99 3.72 -7.40
CA LEU A 49 4.94 3.64 -6.39
C LEU A 49 5.58 3.71 -5.00
N PRO A 50 4.97 4.41 -4.02
CA PRO A 50 5.48 4.51 -2.65
C PRO A 50 5.16 3.23 -1.85
N THR A 51 5.43 2.05 -2.43
CA THR A 51 5.03 0.76 -1.85
C THR A 51 5.81 0.45 -0.57
N VAL A 52 7.09 0.84 -0.50
CA VAL A 52 7.90 0.71 0.72
C VAL A 52 7.29 1.54 1.84
N GLU A 53 6.91 2.78 1.54
CA GLU A 53 6.32 3.72 2.47
C GLU A 53 4.97 3.20 2.99
N ILE A 54 4.10 2.74 2.08
CA ILE A 54 2.81 2.15 2.42
C ILE A 54 3.00 0.96 3.37
N MET A 55 3.88 0.01 3.02
CA MET A 55 4.10 -1.19 3.82
C MET A 55 4.71 -0.87 5.19
N THR A 56 5.65 0.08 5.24
CA THR A 56 6.25 0.54 6.50
C THR A 56 5.18 1.14 7.41
N ILE A 57 4.32 2.03 6.88
CA ILE A 57 3.28 2.67 7.70
C ILE A 57 2.24 1.66 8.17
N ILE A 58 1.81 0.72 7.32
CA ILE A 58 0.88 -0.35 7.71
C ILE A 58 1.49 -1.25 8.78
N LYS A 59 2.77 -1.64 8.64
CA LYS A 59 3.51 -2.43 9.65
C LYS A 59 3.53 -1.73 11.01
N HIS A 60 3.69 -0.40 11.05
CA HIS A 60 3.79 0.33 12.30
C HIS A 60 2.43 0.73 12.90
N GLN A 61 1.49 1.18 12.09
CA GLN A 61 0.20 1.74 12.55
C GLN A 61 -0.94 0.72 12.56
N LYS A 62 -0.85 -0.33 11.73
CA LYS A 62 -1.90 -1.35 11.56
C LYS A 62 -1.33 -2.76 11.73
N GLN A 63 -0.64 -2.99 12.86
CA GLN A 63 0.09 -4.24 13.15
C GLN A 63 -0.78 -5.50 13.03
N GLN A 64 -2.01 -5.49 13.57
CA GLN A 64 -2.90 -6.66 13.53
C GLN A 64 -3.25 -7.01 12.08
N LEU A 65 -3.67 -6.01 11.31
CA LEU A 65 -3.98 -6.17 9.90
C LEU A 65 -2.75 -6.64 9.11
N TYR A 66 -1.57 -6.07 9.37
CA TYR A 66 -0.31 -6.45 8.72
C TYR A 66 0.02 -7.93 8.96
N HIS A 67 0.03 -8.37 10.22
CA HIS A 67 0.38 -9.75 10.57
C HIS A 67 -0.69 -10.75 10.12
N ALA A 68 -1.97 -10.40 10.23
CA ALA A 68 -3.06 -11.21 9.71
C ALA A 68 -2.93 -11.39 8.19
N THR A 69 -2.65 -10.31 7.46
CA THR A 69 -2.49 -10.35 6.01
C THR A 69 -1.27 -11.14 5.59
N LYS A 70 -0.11 -10.93 6.24
CA LYS A 70 1.12 -11.68 6.00
C LYS A 70 0.92 -13.19 6.13
N ARG A 71 0.17 -13.64 7.15
CA ARG A 71 -0.13 -15.06 7.38
C ARG A 71 -1.01 -15.68 6.28
N ARG A 72 -1.83 -14.88 5.58
CA ARG A 72 -2.73 -15.37 4.53
C ARG A 72 -2.11 -15.36 3.13
N ILE A 73 -0.98 -14.70 2.96
CA ILE A 73 -0.28 -14.64 1.67
C ILE A 73 0.62 -15.87 1.52
N THR A 74 0.48 -16.58 0.40
CA THR A 74 1.37 -17.68 0.08
C THR A 74 2.76 -17.17 -0.28
N SER A 75 3.80 -17.95 0.04
CA SER A 75 5.20 -17.57 -0.22
C SER A 75 5.51 -17.34 -1.71
N SER A 76 4.72 -17.93 -2.61
CA SER A 76 4.79 -17.77 -4.07
C SER A 76 4.15 -16.48 -4.60
N SER A 77 3.44 -15.72 -3.74
CA SER A 77 2.81 -14.48 -4.15
C SER A 77 3.83 -13.35 -4.28
N ASN A 78 3.74 -12.56 -5.35
CA ASN A 78 4.51 -11.32 -5.48
C ASN A 78 4.27 -10.34 -4.32
N LEU A 79 3.11 -10.44 -3.65
CA LEU A 79 2.82 -9.68 -2.45
C LEU A 79 3.75 -10.02 -1.29
N ASN A 80 4.30 -11.24 -1.22
CA ASN A 80 5.19 -11.66 -0.13
C ASN A 80 6.43 -10.77 -0.06
N LEU A 81 6.93 -10.29 -1.20
CA LEU A 81 8.05 -9.34 -1.26
C LEU A 81 7.72 -8.02 -0.56
N LEU A 82 6.45 -7.57 -0.62
CA LEU A 82 6.01 -6.32 0.01
C LEU A 82 6.11 -6.40 1.55
N PHE A 83 5.94 -7.59 2.13
CA PHE A 83 6.05 -7.82 3.57
C PHE A 83 7.50 -7.99 4.06
N GLN A 84 8.47 -7.88 3.14
CA GLN A 84 9.90 -7.84 3.45
C GLN A 84 10.46 -6.42 3.35
N LEU A 85 9.68 -5.47 2.81
CA LEU A 85 10.07 -4.07 2.72
C LEU A 85 10.05 -3.44 4.11
N ASP A 86 11.08 -2.66 4.38
CA ASP A 86 11.19 -1.88 5.61
C ASP A 86 11.97 -0.60 5.32
N ALA A 87 11.55 0.48 5.96
CA ALA A 87 12.23 1.76 5.90
C ALA A 87 12.12 2.46 7.26
N ASN A 88 12.82 3.58 7.42
CA ASN A 88 12.61 4.43 8.58
C ASN A 88 11.15 4.96 8.56
N PRO A 89 10.37 4.78 9.65
CA PRO A 89 8.95 5.17 9.66
C PRO A 89 8.69 6.66 9.45
N GLU A 90 9.57 7.53 9.96
CA GLU A 90 9.42 8.98 9.80
C GLU A 90 9.71 9.40 8.35
N MET A 91 10.77 8.85 7.75
CA MET A 91 11.03 9.07 6.31
C MET A 91 9.90 8.52 5.44
N ALA A 92 9.31 7.38 5.82
CA ALA A 92 8.22 6.77 5.07
C ALA A 92 6.96 7.65 5.07
N LYS A 93 6.61 8.24 6.21
CA LYS A 93 5.49 9.19 6.33
C LYS A 93 5.72 10.42 5.45
N GLU A 94 6.91 11.00 5.53
CA GLU A 94 7.24 12.22 4.79
C GLU A 94 7.19 11.98 3.27
N ARG A 95 7.79 10.89 2.79
CA ARG A 95 7.77 10.53 1.36
C ARG A 95 6.37 10.21 0.85
N LEU A 96 5.57 9.49 1.65
CA LEU A 96 4.18 9.22 1.27
C LEU A 96 3.39 10.53 1.20
N ARG A 97 3.58 11.43 2.15
CA ARG A 97 2.93 12.75 2.16
C ARG A 97 3.28 13.54 0.90
N GLN A 98 4.56 13.63 0.55
CA GLN A 98 5.02 14.30 -0.67
C GLN A 98 4.34 13.70 -1.90
N PHE A 99 4.32 12.36 -2.04
CA PHE A 99 3.63 11.69 -3.15
C PHE A 99 2.13 12.04 -3.22
N MET A 100 1.45 12.15 -2.08
CA MET A 100 0.03 12.48 -2.00
C MET A 100 -0.26 13.95 -2.33
N GLU A 101 0.66 14.86 -2.00
CA GLU A 101 0.53 16.31 -2.21
C GLU A 101 0.99 16.77 -3.61
N GLU A 102 1.83 16.00 -4.32
CA GLU A 102 2.29 16.36 -5.67
C GLU A 102 1.17 16.28 -6.74
N ASP A 103 0.94 17.37 -7.49
CA ASP A 103 -0.01 17.46 -8.62
C ASP A 103 0.42 16.73 -9.92
#